data_AF-A0A7C1A6V1-F1
#
_entry.id   AF-A0A7C1A6V1-F1
#
_cell.length_a   1.000
_cell.length_b   1.000
_cell.length_c   1.000
_cell.angle_alpha   90.00
_cell.angle_beta   90.00
_cell.angle_gamma   90.00
#
_symmetry.space_group_name_H-M   'P 1'
#
loop_
_entity.id
_entity.type
_entity.pdbx_description
1 polymer ?
#
loop_
_entity_poly.entity_id
_entity_poly.type
_entity_poly.pdbx_seq_one_letter_code
_entity_poly.pdbx_strand_id
1 'polypeptide(L)'
;MNQSLSESIEETDWKLILERIKGISQLPTNPFSQTELSFDYSKVDPKYHVNSNPDEEIILYKGAPRGYEEKGFLSRALSVGLPSHVIEVKEIIENGDDNLIRELFDQHTSYYLHTALLSATFNPEQAQVFAPTHPITRKKKDYTIYQLRIRANRCVKDCYDLDNSSLGRQILILGAIFPEEISAVKINNDLSHSELISPCGHYIRDHPDKNS
;
A
#
# COMPACT_ATOMS: atom_id res chain seq x y z
N MET A 1 -0.52 8.06 -34.47
CA MET A 1 0.45 7.45 -33.54
C MET A 1 -0.18 7.55 -32.17
N ASN A 2 -0.59 6.43 -31.58
CA ASN A 2 -1.13 6.43 -30.22
C ASN A 2 0.06 6.44 -29.27
N GLN A 3 0.21 7.51 -28.48
CA GLN A 3 1.13 7.52 -27.35
C GLN A 3 0.72 6.41 -26.39
N SER A 4 1.70 5.66 -25.90
CA SER A 4 1.47 4.70 -24.82
C SER A 4 1.13 5.43 -23.53
N LEU A 5 0.29 4.83 -22.68
CA LEU A 5 -0.06 5.37 -21.37
C LEU A 5 1.20 5.68 -20.53
N SER A 6 2.22 4.83 -20.65
CA SER A 6 3.55 5.01 -20.05
C SER A 6 4.24 6.30 -20.51
N GLU A 7 4.24 6.62 -21.80
CA GLU A 7 4.90 7.82 -22.34
C GLU A 7 4.18 9.12 -21.93
N SER A 8 2.85 9.10 -21.86
CA SER A 8 2.06 10.25 -21.38
C SER A 8 2.27 10.53 -19.89
N ILE A 9 2.53 9.48 -19.10
CA ILE A 9 2.75 9.58 -17.66
C ILE A 9 4.16 10.13 -17.38
N GLU A 10 5.20 9.60 -18.03
CA GLU A 10 6.59 10.04 -17.83
C GLU A 10 6.80 11.56 -18.10
N GLU A 11 6.17 12.09 -19.15
CA GLU A 11 6.28 13.52 -19.49
C GLU A 11 5.57 14.42 -18.46
N THR A 12 4.47 13.93 -17.89
CA THR A 12 3.70 14.63 -16.84
C THR A 12 4.47 14.66 -15.52
N ASP A 13 5.13 13.57 -15.17
CA ASP A 13 5.91 13.45 -13.93
C ASP A 13 7.14 14.36 -13.91
N TRP A 14 7.85 14.50 -15.04
CA TRP A 14 9.05 15.34 -15.10
C TRP A 14 8.72 16.83 -14.93
N LYS A 15 7.59 17.27 -15.50
CA LYS A 15 7.10 18.64 -15.34
C LYS A 15 6.73 18.95 -13.89
N LEU A 16 6.02 18.05 -13.22
CA LEU A 16 5.64 18.18 -11.80
C LEU A 16 6.85 18.17 -10.87
N ILE A 17 7.84 17.32 -11.13
CA ILE A 17 9.12 17.30 -10.40
C ILE A 17 9.86 18.64 -10.54
N LEU A 18 9.93 19.19 -11.76
CA LEU A 18 10.58 20.48 -12.03
C LEU A 18 9.86 21.67 -11.37
N GLU A 19 8.53 21.66 -11.33
CA GLU A 19 7.74 22.71 -10.66
C GLU A 19 7.91 22.68 -9.13
N ARG A 20 8.09 21.49 -8.54
CA ARG A 20 8.42 21.32 -7.11
C ARG A 20 9.81 21.81 -6.76
N ILE A 21 10.82 21.51 -7.58
CA ILE A 21 12.18 22.04 -7.40
C ILE A 21 12.17 23.57 -7.44
N LYS A 22 11.29 24.17 -8.25
CA LYS A 22 11.10 25.61 -8.35
C LYS A 22 10.26 26.23 -7.22
N GLY A 23 9.75 25.42 -6.27
CA GLY A 23 8.92 25.90 -5.16
C GLY A 23 7.54 26.41 -5.58
N ILE A 24 7.08 26.06 -6.79
CA ILE A 24 5.79 26.50 -7.34
C ILE A 24 4.65 25.58 -6.85
N SER A 25 4.98 24.34 -6.52
CA SER A 25 4.02 23.30 -6.13
C SER A 25 4.15 22.96 -4.64
N GLN A 26 3.03 22.91 -3.93
CA GLN A 26 2.96 22.54 -2.51
C GLN A 26 3.27 21.05 -2.30
N LEU A 27 3.56 20.65 -1.06
CA LEU A 27 3.61 19.23 -0.70
C LEU A 27 2.30 18.56 -1.13
N PRO A 28 2.34 17.39 -1.78
CA PRO A 28 1.13 16.70 -2.21
C PRO A 28 0.27 16.41 -0.99
N THR A 29 -0.94 16.98 -0.97
CA THR A 29 -2.00 16.60 -0.05
C THR A 29 -2.92 15.59 -0.74
N ASN A 30 -3.54 14.70 0.03
CA ASN A 30 -4.60 13.86 -0.50
C ASN A 30 -5.82 14.74 -0.83
N PRO A 31 -6.29 14.81 -2.09
CA PRO A 31 -7.46 15.59 -2.44
C PRO A 31 -8.78 14.84 -2.19
N PHE A 32 -8.71 13.56 -1.84
CA PHE A 32 -9.87 12.68 -1.73
C PHE A 32 -10.27 12.41 -0.27
N SER A 33 -11.56 12.23 -0.04
CA SER A 33 -12.13 11.66 1.19
C SER A 33 -12.02 10.13 1.24
N GLN A 34 -12.23 9.54 2.43
CA GLN A 34 -12.27 8.08 2.59
C GLN A 34 -13.31 7.43 1.66
N THR A 35 -14.48 8.06 1.51
CA THR A 35 -15.58 7.55 0.67
C THR A 35 -15.19 7.55 -0.81
N GLU A 36 -14.51 8.60 -1.29
CA GLU A 36 -14.03 8.66 -2.68
C GLU A 36 -12.99 7.58 -2.98
N LEU A 37 -12.17 7.23 -1.99
CA LEU A 37 -11.19 6.15 -2.08
C LEU A 37 -11.75 4.77 -1.68
N SER A 38 -13.05 4.61 -1.50
CA SER A 38 -13.69 3.31 -1.28
C SER A 38 -14.16 2.71 -2.61
N PHE A 39 -13.95 1.41 -2.79
CA PHE A 39 -14.47 0.64 -3.90
C PHE A 39 -15.96 0.35 -3.73
N ASP A 40 -16.71 0.38 -4.82
CA ASP A 40 -18.05 -0.18 -4.91
C ASP A 40 -17.98 -1.71 -5.03
N TYR A 41 -18.01 -2.39 -3.89
CA TYR A 41 -17.98 -3.86 -3.81
C TYR A 41 -19.12 -4.56 -4.56
N SER A 42 -20.20 -3.85 -4.92
CA SER A 42 -21.26 -4.43 -5.77
C SER A 42 -20.81 -4.63 -7.22
N LYS A 43 -19.75 -3.93 -7.65
CA LYS A 43 -19.16 -4.03 -8.98
C LYS A 43 -17.89 -4.88 -9.01
N VAL A 44 -17.12 -4.84 -7.92
CA VAL A 44 -15.89 -5.65 -7.77
C VAL A 44 -16.24 -7.13 -7.61
N ASP A 45 -15.56 -8.02 -8.34
CA ASP A 45 -15.73 -9.47 -8.18
C ASP A 45 -15.43 -9.91 -6.72
N PRO A 46 -16.31 -10.71 -6.08
CA PRO A 46 -16.12 -11.22 -4.72
C PRO A 46 -14.77 -11.89 -4.44
N LYS A 47 -14.12 -12.43 -5.47
CA LYS A 47 -12.78 -13.02 -5.33
C LYS A 47 -11.69 -12.01 -4.97
N TYR A 48 -11.94 -10.71 -5.12
CA TYR A 48 -11.05 -9.62 -4.70
C TYR A 48 -11.46 -8.98 -3.37
N HIS A 49 -12.63 -9.33 -2.83
CA HIS A 49 -13.11 -8.76 -1.58
C HIS A 49 -12.25 -9.21 -0.41
N VAL A 50 -11.89 -8.29 0.46
CA VAL A 50 -11.12 -8.58 1.68
C VAL A 50 -12.01 -9.17 2.77
N ASN A 51 -13.26 -8.72 2.84
CA ASN A 51 -14.31 -9.24 3.71
C ASN A 51 -15.65 -9.23 2.94
N SER A 52 -16.56 -10.15 3.27
CA SER A 52 -17.93 -10.17 2.72
C SER A 52 -18.78 -8.95 3.12
N ASN A 53 -18.47 -8.32 4.27
CA ASN A 53 -19.11 -7.09 4.70
C ASN A 53 -18.24 -5.87 4.31
N PRO A 54 -18.68 -5.02 3.37
CA PRO A 54 -17.88 -3.89 2.89
C PRO A 54 -17.59 -2.83 3.96
N ASP A 55 -18.47 -2.67 4.95
CA ASP A 55 -18.33 -1.63 5.99
C ASP A 55 -17.61 -2.11 7.24
N GLU A 56 -17.23 -3.39 7.31
CA GLU A 56 -16.51 -3.94 8.45
C GLU A 56 -15.09 -3.36 8.52
N GLU A 57 -14.69 -2.88 9.70
CA GLU A 57 -13.32 -2.46 9.95
C GLU A 57 -12.42 -3.70 10.13
N ILE A 58 -11.42 -3.82 9.26
CA ILE A 58 -10.41 -4.86 9.31
C ILE A 58 -9.10 -4.30 9.87
N ILE A 59 -8.33 -5.17 10.52
CA ILE A 59 -7.01 -4.83 11.06
C ILE A 59 -5.95 -5.27 10.04
N LEU A 60 -5.11 -4.31 9.64
CA LEU A 60 -4.00 -4.53 8.72
C LEU A 60 -2.70 -3.97 9.30
N TYR A 61 -1.58 -4.39 8.74
CA TYR A 61 -0.24 -3.97 9.14
C TYR A 61 0.56 -3.47 7.95
N LYS A 62 1.31 -2.39 8.16
CA LYS A 62 2.19 -1.78 7.15
C LYS A 62 3.51 -1.35 7.77
N GLY A 63 4.62 -1.85 7.22
CA GLY A 63 5.95 -1.38 7.57
C GLY A 63 6.31 -0.09 6.84
N ALA A 64 6.80 0.92 7.57
CA ALA A 64 7.28 2.18 7.00
C ALA A 64 8.19 2.95 7.97
N PRO A 65 8.93 3.98 7.52
CA PRO A 65 9.60 4.91 8.44
C PRO A 65 8.60 5.54 9.43
N ARG A 66 9.06 5.94 10.62
CA ARG A 66 8.25 6.73 11.56
C ARG A 66 7.81 8.09 10.99
N GLY A 67 6.73 8.66 11.53
CA GLY A 67 6.26 10.01 11.22
C GLY A 67 5.10 10.06 10.22
N TYR A 68 4.30 9.01 10.11
CA TYR A 68 3.08 8.97 9.29
C TYR A 68 1.79 9.06 10.13
N GLU A 69 1.91 9.07 11.46
CA GLU A 69 0.82 9.13 12.43
C GLU A 69 -0.05 10.39 12.24
N GLU A 70 0.57 11.53 11.98
CA GLU A 70 -0.13 12.81 11.84
C GLU A 70 -0.58 13.12 10.40
N LYS A 71 0.10 12.54 9.40
CA LYS A 71 -0.07 12.91 7.98
C LYS A 71 -0.68 11.83 7.11
N GLY A 72 -0.78 10.60 7.62
CA GLY A 72 -1.22 9.44 6.86
C GLY A 72 -0.22 9.02 5.78
N PHE A 73 -0.57 8.00 5.01
CA PHE A 73 0.21 7.53 3.86
C PHE A 73 -0.41 8.00 2.56
N LEU A 74 0.44 8.35 1.60
CA LEU A 74 0.05 8.59 0.22
C LEU A 74 0.65 7.50 -0.66
N SER A 75 -0.15 6.97 -1.57
CA SER A 75 0.34 6.20 -2.71
C SER A 75 1.35 7.02 -3.51
N ARG A 76 2.13 6.34 -4.34
CA ARG A 76 3.13 7.03 -5.14
C ARG A 76 2.47 7.98 -6.13
N ALA A 77 1.37 7.59 -6.76
CA ALA A 77 0.55 8.43 -7.65
C ALA A 77 0.17 9.77 -7.00
N LEU A 78 -0.41 9.73 -5.79
CA LEU A 78 -0.75 10.95 -5.06
C LEU A 78 0.50 11.76 -4.67
N SER A 79 1.56 11.07 -4.24
CA SER A 79 2.82 11.70 -3.88
C SER A 79 3.49 12.43 -5.05
N VAL A 80 3.20 12.08 -6.31
CA VAL A 80 3.71 12.79 -7.49
C VAL A 80 2.68 13.72 -8.15
N GLY A 81 1.46 13.78 -7.61
CA GLY A 81 0.42 14.70 -8.10
C GLY A 81 -0.42 14.16 -9.25
N LEU A 82 -0.65 12.84 -9.28
CA LEU A 82 -1.49 12.16 -10.28
C LEU A 82 -2.80 11.65 -9.66
N PRO A 83 -3.72 12.53 -9.24
CA PRO A 83 -4.99 12.12 -8.63
C PRO A 83 -5.92 11.42 -9.63
N SER A 84 -5.90 11.79 -10.92
CA SER A 84 -6.70 11.11 -11.95
C SER A 84 -6.36 9.64 -12.07
N HIS A 85 -5.07 9.30 -11.97
CA HIS A 85 -4.61 7.92 -12.03
C HIS A 85 -5.19 7.05 -10.90
N VAL A 86 -5.42 7.62 -9.71
CA VAL A 86 -6.06 6.89 -8.60
C VAL A 86 -7.51 6.54 -8.95
N ILE A 87 -8.24 7.44 -9.62
CA ILE A 87 -9.61 7.19 -10.06
C ILE A 87 -9.65 6.20 -11.22
N GLU A 88 -8.75 6.30 -12.19
CA GLU A 88 -8.61 5.32 -13.28
C GLU A 88 -8.40 3.90 -12.72
N VAL A 89 -7.47 3.73 -11.77
CA VAL A 89 -7.21 2.44 -11.11
C VAL A 89 -8.45 1.93 -10.36
N LYS A 90 -9.19 2.83 -9.69
CA LYS A 90 -10.45 2.48 -9.05
C LYS A 90 -11.46 1.94 -10.05
N GLU A 91 -11.65 2.64 -11.16
CA GLU A 91 -12.59 2.26 -12.22
C GLU A 91 -12.22 0.93 -12.87
N ILE A 92 -10.93 0.66 -13.05
CA ILE A 92 -10.42 -0.64 -13.54
C ILE A 92 -10.76 -1.76 -12.55
N ILE A 93 -10.55 -1.56 -11.26
CA ILE A 93 -10.85 -2.59 -10.25
C ILE A 93 -12.37 -2.83 -10.13
N GLU A 94 -13.18 -1.79 -10.28
CA GLU A 94 -14.64 -1.89 -10.19
C GLU A 94 -15.29 -2.47 -11.46
N ASN A 95 -14.76 -2.22 -12.65
CA ASN A 95 -15.45 -2.52 -13.91
C ASN A 95 -14.60 -3.29 -14.94
N GLY A 96 -13.31 -3.43 -14.69
CA GLY A 96 -12.37 -4.10 -15.58
C GLY A 96 -12.59 -5.60 -15.60
N ASP A 97 -12.12 -6.23 -16.67
CA ASP A 97 -12.05 -7.69 -16.72
C ASP A 97 -10.89 -8.23 -15.88
N ASP A 98 -10.90 -9.54 -15.72
CA ASP A 98 -9.98 -10.24 -14.86
C ASP A 98 -8.50 -10.12 -15.27
N ASN A 99 -8.25 -10.05 -16.56
CA ASN A 99 -6.90 -9.95 -17.10
C ASN A 99 -6.33 -8.56 -16.84
N LEU A 100 -7.16 -7.52 -17.01
CA LEU A 100 -6.75 -6.15 -16.75
C LEU A 100 -6.46 -5.90 -15.27
N ILE A 101 -7.29 -6.44 -14.37
CA ILE A 101 -7.07 -6.35 -12.92
C ILE A 101 -5.78 -7.08 -12.53
N ARG A 102 -5.55 -8.27 -13.08
CA ARG A 102 -4.32 -9.03 -12.86
C ARG A 102 -3.07 -8.27 -13.31
N GLU A 103 -3.09 -7.71 -14.52
CA GLU A 103 -1.97 -6.91 -15.04
C GLU A 103 -1.67 -5.71 -14.14
N LEU A 104 -2.72 -5.06 -13.62
CA LEU A 104 -2.59 -3.95 -12.69
C LEU A 104 -1.92 -4.36 -11.36
N PHE A 105 -2.27 -5.54 -10.82
CA PHE A 105 -1.64 -6.07 -9.60
C PHE A 105 -0.17 -6.48 -9.85
N ASP A 106 0.12 -7.15 -10.97
CA ASP A 106 1.49 -7.50 -11.37
C ASP A 106 2.37 -6.25 -11.55
N GLN A 107 1.81 -5.17 -12.12
CA GLN A 107 2.53 -3.89 -12.25
C GLN A 107 2.77 -3.22 -10.90
N HIS A 108 1.82 -3.28 -9.97
CA HIS A 108 1.98 -2.75 -8.61
C HIS A 108 3.14 -3.42 -7.85
N THR A 109 3.30 -4.74 -7.99
CA THR A 109 4.38 -5.50 -7.35
C THR A 109 5.75 -5.28 -8.01
N SER A 110 5.79 -4.89 -9.29
CA SER A 110 7.03 -4.65 -10.06
C SER A 110 7.76 -3.32 -9.77
N TYR A 111 7.37 -2.59 -8.71
CA TYR A 111 7.94 -1.29 -8.34
C TYR A 111 7.72 -0.19 -9.39
N TYR A 112 6.54 -0.16 -10.02
CA TYR A 112 6.18 0.92 -10.94
C TYR A 112 6.26 2.30 -10.26
N LEU A 113 6.73 3.30 -10.98
CA LEU A 113 7.08 4.62 -10.43
C LEU A 113 5.88 5.48 -10.00
N HIS A 114 4.63 5.01 -10.26
CA HIS A 114 3.38 5.75 -10.09
C HIS A 114 2.24 4.91 -9.48
N THR A 115 2.53 3.91 -8.64
CA THR A 115 1.47 3.07 -8.06
C THR A 115 0.39 3.88 -7.33
N ALA A 116 -0.87 3.63 -7.66
CA ALA A 116 -2.05 4.21 -7.00
C ALA A 116 -2.47 3.44 -5.73
N LEU A 117 -1.90 2.26 -5.52
CA LEU A 117 -2.24 1.35 -4.42
C LEU A 117 -1.13 1.36 -3.36
N LEU A 118 -1.52 1.10 -2.12
CA LEU A 118 -0.64 0.93 -0.98
C LEU A 118 -0.75 -0.51 -0.47
N SER A 119 0.37 -1.22 -0.40
CA SER A 119 0.38 -2.57 0.19
C SER A 119 0.28 -2.53 1.71
N ALA A 120 -0.52 -3.45 2.24
CA ALA A 120 -0.61 -3.86 3.63
C ALA A 120 -0.84 -5.37 3.71
N THR A 121 -0.80 -5.94 4.91
CA THR A 121 -0.99 -7.38 5.14
C THR A 121 -1.74 -7.59 6.46
N PHE A 122 -2.42 -8.73 6.59
CA PHE A 122 -2.98 -9.17 7.87
C PHE A 122 -1.90 -9.62 8.87
N ASN A 123 -0.69 -9.91 8.39
CA ASN A 123 0.39 -10.43 9.23
C ASN A 123 1.41 -9.32 9.61
N PRO A 124 1.53 -8.95 10.90
CA PRO A 124 2.48 -7.94 11.34
C PRO A 124 3.95 -8.31 11.09
N GLU A 125 4.30 -9.60 11.10
CA GLU A 125 5.67 -10.08 10.81
C GLU A 125 6.04 -9.83 9.35
N GLN A 126 5.12 -10.07 8.42
CA GLN A 126 5.34 -9.79 7.00
C GLN A 126 5.44 -8.29 6.71
N ALA A 127 4.71 -7.46 7.45
CA ALA A 127 4.83 -6.02 7.34
C ALA A 127 6.25 -5.51 7.61
N GLN A 128 7.05 -6.23 8.41
CA GLN A 128 8.47 -5.92 8.63
C GLN A 128 9.33 -6.16 7.40
N VAL A 129 9.03 -7.20 6.60
CA VAL A 129 9.73 -7.52 5.35
C VAL A 129 9.45 -6.46 4.29
N PHE A 130 8.24 -5.89 4.28
CA PHE A 130 7.86 -4.78 3.40
C PHE A 130 8.39 -3.42 3.86
N ALA A 131 8.91 -3.29 5.08
CA ALA A 131 9.60 -2.07 5.50
C ALA A 131 10.95 -2.01 4.77
N PRO A 132 11.20 -1.03 3.88
CA PRO A 132 12.38 -1.05 3.04
C PRO A 132 13.64 -0.84 3.88
N THR A 133 14.34 -1.91 4.24
CA THR A 133 15.68 -1.84 4.83
C THR A 133 16.65 -1.46 3.71
N HIS A 134 16.74 -0.17 3.39
CA HIS A 134 17.59 0.29 2.28
C HIS A 134 19.06 -0.03 2.61
N PRO A 135 19.76 -0.90 1.86
CA PRO A 135 21.14 -1.25 2.19
C PRO A 135 22.13 -0.12 1.86
N ILE A 136 21.71 0.85 1.04
CA ILE A 136 22.58 1.87 0.41
C ILE A 136 22.67 3.14 1.26
N THR A 137 21.65 3.47 2.06
CA THR A 137 21.70 4.63 2.95
C THR A 137 22.11 4.18 4.34
N ARG A 138 23.39 4.38 4.72
CA ARG A 138 23.92 4.21 6.10
C ARG A 138 23.19 5.05 7.16
N LYS A 139 22.15 5.81 6.80
CA LYS A 139 21.25 6.45 7.74
C LYS A 139 20.19 5.43 8.12
N LYS A 140 20.31 4.85 9.32
CA LYS A 140 19.23 4.11 9.97
C LYS A 140 18.01 5.04 10.05
N LYS A 141 17.09 4.96 9.08
CA LYS A 141 15.75 5.48 9.29
C LYS A 141 15.11 4.57 10.35
N ASP A 142 14.48 5.18 11.34
CA ASP A 142 13.75 4.45 12.37
C ASP A 142 12.46 3.92 11.72
N TYR A 143 12.44 2.62 11.43
CA TYR A 143 11.30 1.93 10.81
C TYR A 143 10.40 1.37 11.89
N THR A 144 9.11 1.36 11.61
CA THR A 144 8.08 0.84 12.52
C THR A 144 6.98 0.12 11.74
N ILE A 145 6.12 -0.61 12.45
CA ILE A 145 4.95 -1.27 11.88
C ILE A 145 3.71 -0.51 12.35
N TYR A 146 2.94 -0.01 11.39
CA TYR A 146 1.68 0.65 11.67
C TYR A 146 0.57 -0.39 11.70
N GLN A 147 -0.23 -0.39 12.76
CA GLN A 147 -1.50 -1.10 12.80
C GLN A 147 -2.59 -0.18 12.26
N LEU A 148 -3.27 -0.63 11.23
CA LEU A 148 -4.30 0.11 10.52
C LEU A 148 -5.68 -0.46 10.86
N ARG A 149 -6.67 0.42 11.02
CA ARG A 149 -8.10 0.08 11.07
C ARG A 149 -8.76 0.70 9.86
N ILE A 150 -9.12 -0.13 8.89
CA ILE A 150 -9.59 0.32 7.58
C ILE A 150 -10.87 -0.44 7.25
N ARG A 151 -11.89 0.23 6.71
CA ARG A 151 -13.10 -0.46 6.22
C ARG A 151 -12.78 -1.39 5.06
N ALA A 152 -13.39 -2.57 5.01
CA ALA A 152 -13.08 -3.58 4.00
C ALA A 152 -13.15 -3.04 2.57
N ASN A 153 -14.16 -2.22 2.25
CA ASN A 153 -14.34 -1.63 0.92
C ASN A 153 -13.28 -0.60 0.50
N ARG A 154 -12.36 -0.20 1.38
CA ARG A 154 -11.19 0.62 1.02
C ARG A 154 -10.06 -0.21 0.41
N CYS A 155 -10.21 -1.53 0.43
CA CYS A 155 -9.18 -2.49 0.11
C CYS A 155 -9.66 -3.52 -0.90
N VAL A 156 -8.73 -4.10 -1.66
CA VAL A 156 -8.91 -5.35 -2.38
C VAL A 156 -7.76 -6.30 -2.06
N LYS A 157 -7.98 -7.61 -2.16
CA LYS A 157 -6.92 -8.61 -2.01
C LYS A 157 -6.37 -8.98 -3.40
N ASP A 158 -5.05 -9.06 -3.49
CA ASP A 158 -4.42 -9.71 -4.64
C ASP A 158 -4.63 -11.23 -4.50
N CYS A 159 -5.43 -11.80 -5.40
CA CYS A 159 -5.69 -13.25 -5.43
C CYS A 159 -4.70 -14.04 -6.31
N TYR A 160 -3.79 -13.34 -7.00
CA TYR A 160 -2.80 -13.93 -7.90
C TYR A 160 -1.40 -14.02 -7.31
N ASP A 161 -1.18 -13.43 -6.14
CA ASP A 161 0.06 -13.58 -5.39
C ASP A 161 0.23 -15.05 -4.96
N LEU A 162 0.99 -15.80 -5.77
CA LEU A 162 1.28 -17.23 -5.63
C LEU A 162 2.58 -17.48 -4.85
N ASP A 163 3.30 -16.44 -4.44
CA ASP A 163 4.50 -16.62 -3.64
C ASP A 163 4.12 -17.18 -2.27
N ASN A 164 4.57 -18.42 -2.04
CA ASN A 164 4.28 -19.32 -0.92
C ASN A 164 4.73 -18.83 0.48
N SER A 165 4.54 -17.55 0.80
CA SER A 165 4.34 -17.10 2.17
C SER A 165 2.89 -17.42 2.56
N SER A 166 2.63 -18.71 2.80
CA SER A 166 1.33 -19.41 2.82
C SER A 166 0.26 -18.94 3.83
N LEU A 167 0.31 -17.69 4.31
CA LEU A 167 -0.71 -17.03 5.13
C LEU A 167 -0.95 -15.53 4.78
N GLY A 168 -0.25 -14.93 3.81
CA GLY A 168 -0.28 -13.48 3.57
C GLY A 168 -0.76 -13.07 2.19
N ARG A 169 -2.08 -12.89 2.01
CA ARG A 169 -2.60 -12.21 0.81
C ARG A 169 -2.23 -10.74 0.90
N GLN A 170 -1.47 -10.22 -0.07
CA GLN A 170 -1.23 -8.79 -0.16
C GLN A 170 -2.58 -8.07 -0.24
N ILE A 171 -2.78 -7.11 0.67
CA ILE A 171 -3.97 -6.25 0.68
C ILE A 171 -3.57 -4.90 0.08
N LEU A 172 -4.34 -4.48 -0.91
CA LEU A 172 -4.10 -3.29 -1.69
C LEU A 172 -5.12 -2.23 -1.28
N ILE A 173 -4.62 -1.13 -0.71
CA ILE A 173 -5.42 0.00 -0.25
C ILE A 173 -5.34 1.12 -1.28
N LEU A 174 -6.49 1.65 -1.71
CA LEU A 174 -6.53 2.68 -2.74
C LEU A 174 -6.10 4.05 -2.23
N GLY A 175 -5.17 4.67 -2.96
CA GLY A 175 -4.87 6.10 -2.92
C GLY A 175 -4.07 6.54 -1.69
N ALA A 176 -4.68 6.51 -0.52
CA ALA A 176 -4.11 7.01 0.73
C ALA A 176 -4.53 6.13 1.91
N ILE A 177 -3.82 6.23 3.02
CA ILE A 177 -4.26 5.78 4.34
C ILE A 177 -4.33 7.03 5.21
N PHE A 178 -5.49 7.34 5.76
CA PHE A 178 -5.70 8.57 6.51
C PHE A 178 -5.10 8.46 7.93
N PRO A 179 -4.73 9.58 8.58
CA PRO A 179 -4.24 9.57 9.97
C PRO A 179 -5.17 8.81 10.92
N GLU A 180 -6.48 8.98 10.74
CA GLU A 180 -7.51 8.36 11.60
C GLU A 180 -7.62 6.84 11.39
N GLU A 181 -7.13 6.32 10.26
CA GLU A 181 -7.04 4.89 9.97
C GLU A 181 -5.80 4.25 10.63
N ILE A 182 -4.88 5.04 11.20
CA ILE A 182 -3.70 4.56 11.92
C ILE A 182 -4.04 4.39 13.40
N SER A 183 -4.26 3.15 13.81
CA SER A 183 -4.72 2.82 15.17
C SER A 183 -3.61 2.66 16.20
N ALA A 184 -2.40 2.25 15.79
CA ALA A 184 -1.25 2.11 16.67
C ALA A 184 0.07 2.04 15.88
N VAL A 185 1.17 2.30 16.59
CA VAL A 185 2.54 2.11 16.12
C VAL A 185 3.15 0.97 16.93
N LYS A 186 3.37 -0.17 16.29
CA LYS A 186 3.94 -1.37 16.91
C LYS A 186 5.40 -1.55 16.46
N ILE A 187 6.30 -1.55 17.44
CA ILE A 187 7.70 -2.03 17.39
C ILE A 187 8.74 -1.10 16.70
N ASN A 188 9.92 -1.01 17.35
CA ASN A 188 11.20 -0.54 16.79
C ASN A 188 11.76 -1.64 15.87
N ASN A 189 11.73 -1.43 14.55
CA ASN A 189 12.32 -2.39 13.63
C ASN A 189 13.82 -2.11 13.47
N ASP A 190 14.64 -2.58 14.43
CA ASP A 190 16.09 -2.63 14.28
C ASP A 190 16.59 -4.08 14.13
N LEU A 191 17.76 -4.26 13.50
CA LEU A 191 18.34 -5.58 13.24
C LEU A 191 18.59 -6.43 14.51
N SER A 192 18.62 -5.82 15.69
CA SER A 192 18.87 -6.48 16.98
C SER A 192 17.59 -6.87 17.73
N HIS A 193 16.47 -6.23 17.42
CA HIS A 193 15.15 -6.42 18.03
C HIS A 193 14.09 -6.85 17.02
N SER A 194 14.48 -7.11 15.76
CA SER A 194 13.65 -7.87 14.84
C SER A 194 13.47 -9.26 15.47
N GLU A 195 12.29 -9.49 16.04
CA GLU A 195 11.89 -10.74 16.68
C GLU A 195 11.96 -11.95 15.70
N LEU A 196 12.28 -11.70 14.42
CA LEU A 196 12.33 -12.67 13.33
C LEU A 196 13.73 -13.22 13.01
N ILE A 197 14.79 -12.76 13.67
CA ILE A 197 16.08 -13.48 13.62
C ILE A 197 16.07 -14.53 14.74
N SER A 198 15.56 -15.73 14.42
CA SER A 198 16.00 -16.91 15.14
C SER A 198 17.53 -17.00 15.04
N PRO A 199 18.27 -17.28 16.13
CA PRO A 199 19.73 -17.45 16.11
C PRO A 199 20.25 -18.47 15.08
N CYS A 200 19.34 -19.24 14.47
CA CYS A 200 19.61 -20.33 13.55
C CYS A 200 19.35 -19.99 12.07
N GLY A 201 18.92 -18.77 11.71
CA GLY A 201 18.69 -18.39 10.31
C GLY A 201 17.47 -19.07 9.65
N HIS A 202 16.45 -19.41 10.42
CA HIS A 202 15.17 -19.88 9.91
C HIS A 202 14.10 -18.83 10.14
N TYR A 203 13.40 -18.44 9.05
CA TYR A 203 12.21 -17.60 9.11
C TYR A 203 11.21 -18.24 10.08
N ILE A 204 10.78 -17.49 11.09
CA ILE A 204 9.88 -17.98 12.12
C ILE A 204 8.55 -18.35 11.49
N ARG A 205 8.12 -19.59 11.73
CA ARG A 205 6.74 -20.05 11.52
C ARG A 205 5.91 -19.51 12.68
N ASP A 206 4.99 -18.62 12.36
CA ASP A 206 3.67 -18.42 12.95
C ASP A 206 3.54 -18.55 14.49
N HIS A 207 3.21 -17.44 15.15
CA HIS A 207 2.53 -17.45 16.43
C HIS A 207 1.19 -16.70 16.29
N PRO A 208 0.07 -17.40 16.04
CA PRO A 208 -1.23 -16.77 16.17
C PRO A 208 -1.40 -16.31 17.62
N ASP A 209 -1.84 -15.07 17.77
CA ASP A 209 -2.03 -14.31 19.00
C ASP A 209 -1.88 -15.10 20.31
N LYS A 210 -0.77 -14.87 21.03
CA LYS A 210 -0.76 -15.06 22.48
C LYS A 210 -1.59 -13.96 23.11
N ASN A 211 -2.90 -14.21 23.21
CA ASN A 211 -3.77 -13.79 24.31
C ASN A 211 -5.09 -14.59 24.22
N SER A 212 -5.03 -15.81 24.78
CA SER A 212 -6.16 -16.48 25.45
C SER A 212 -5.96 -16.34 26.94
#